data_AF-A0A800AZ81-F1
#
_entry.id   AF-A0A800AZ81-F1
#
_cell.length_a   1.000
_cell.length_b   1.000
_cell.length_c   1.000
_cell.angle_alpha   90.00
_cell.angle_beta   90.00
_cell.angle_gamma   90.00
#
_symmetry.space_group_name_H-M   'P 1'
#
loop_
_entity.id
_entity.type
_entity.pdbx_description
1 polymer ?
#
loop_
_entity_poly.entity_id
_entity_poly.type
_entity_poly.pdbx_seq_one_letter_code
_entity_poly.pdbx_strand_id
1 'polypeptide(L)'
;MKTIIKIIILLYIVNAHSQKVKIKKEIVSINKKEVCKLIENKKNHYKLQSLEGKEVLDFEFESNTIETLEGDKQFDFLKFKNNEQVYYSDYDLSGIKMSFSGKKTLVRYLIKKSQFLNKDGINYTKIEDFFS
;
A
#
# COMPACT_ATOMS: atom_id res chain seq x y z
N MET A 1 11.54 43.20 -2.86
CA MET A 1 10.29 42.42 -2.66
C MET A 1 10.17 41.19 -3.56
N LYS A 2 10.45 41.26 -4.87
CA LYS A 2 10.31 40.11 -5.81
C LYS A 2 11.15 38.88 -5.44
N THR A 3 12.30 39.05 -4.79
CA THR A 3 13.21 37.96 -4.39
C THR A 3 12.73 37.18 -3.17
N ILE A 4 12.00 37.82 -2.25
CA ILE A 4 11.51 37.20 -1.01
C ILE A 4 10.34 36.24 -1.31
N ILE A 5 9.48 36.60 -2.28
CA ILE A 5 8.35 35.76 -2.71
C ILE A 5 8.83 34.44 -3.35
N LYS A 6 9.93 34.47 -4.11
CA LYS A 6 10.50 33.25 -4.72
C LYS A 6 11.04 32.26 -3.67
N ILE A 7 11.55 32.74 -2.55
CA ILE A 7 12.09 31.90 -1.47
C ILE A 7 10.95 31.22 -0.68
N ILE A 8 9.84 31.92 -0.46
CA ILE A 8 8.67 31.37 0.25
C ILE A 8 7.99 30.26 -0.57
N ILE A 9 7.87 30.41 -1.89
CA ILE A 9 7.31 29.39 -2.78
C ILE A 9 8.22 28.15 -2.82
N LEU A 10 9.55 28.34 -2.83
CA LEU A 10 10.50 27.23 -2.81
C LEU A 10 10.46 26.45 -1.48
N LEU A 11 10.29 27.14 -0.34
CA LEU A 11 10.13 26.52 0.99
C LEU A 11 8.80 25.77 1.16
N TYR A 12 7.76 26.14 0.43
CA TYR A 12 6.48 25.41 0.45
C TYR A 12 6.57 24.07 -0.28
N ILE A 13 7.38 23.99 -1.34
CA ILE A 13 7.56 22.77 -2.16
C ILE A 13 8.36 21.70 -1.40
N VAL A 14 9.29 22.08 -0.52
CA VAL A 14 10.06 21.11 0.32
C VAL A 14 9.29 20.56 1.51
N ASN A 15 8.08 21.05 1.81
CA ASN A 15 7.15 20.39 2.73
C ASN A 15 6.45 19.18 2.09
N ALA A 16 7.17 18.43 1.24
CA ALA A 16 6.81 17.07 0.88
C ALA A 16 6.86 16.20 2.15
N HIS A 17 5.77 16.26 2.92
CA HIS A 17 5.57 15.49 4.13
C HIS A 17 5.58 14.01 3.76
N SER A 18 6.75 13.38 3.87
CA SER A 18 6.87 11.94 3.78
C SER A 18 5.98 11.34 4.86
N GLN A 19 4.85 10.77 4.46
CA GLN A 19 3.88 10.20 5.39
C GLN A 19 4.58 9.10 6.20
N LYS A 20 4.71 9.33 7.52
CA LYS A 20 5.45 8.43 8.40
C LYS A 20 4.57 7.24 8.74
N VAL A 21 4.72 6.16 7.98
CA VAL A 21 4.07 4.88 8.25
C VAL A 21 4.79 4.14 9.37
N LYS A 22 4.02 3.65 10.34
CA LYS A 22 4.45 2.76 11.42
C LYS A 22 3.49 1.57 11.49
N ILE A 23 4.01 0.39 11.77
CA ILE A 23 3.19 -0.80 12.06
C ILE A 23 3.64 -1.34 13.42
N LYS A 24 2.72 -1.57 14.35
CA LYS A 24 3.00 -2.15 15.67
C LYS A 24 1.85 -3.06 16.07
N LYS A 25 2.13 -4.34 16.34
CA LYS A 25 1.09 -5.35 16.69
C LYS A 25 -0.10 -5.27 15.71
N GLU A 26 0.19 -5.31 14.41
CA GLU A 26 -0.78 -5.24 13.31
C GLU A 26 -1.46 -3.89 13.09
N ILE A 27 -1.41 -2.98 14.07
CA ILE A 27 -1.96 -1.64 13.92
C ILE A 27 -1.05 -0.82 13.00
N VAL A 28 -1.67 -0.26 11.95
CA VAL A 28 -1.04 0.69 11.04
C VAL A 28 -1.31 2.09 11.56
N SER A 29 -0.24 2.86 11.72
CA SER A 29 -0.31 4.29 12.02
C SER A 29 0.31 5.11 10.90
N ILE A 30 -0.38 6.16 10.49
CA ILE A 30 0.11 7.15 9.51
C ILE A 30 0.23 8.48 10.25
N ASN A 31 1.41 9.09 10.21
CA ASN A 31 1.68 10.36 10.90
C ASN A 31 1.31 10.32 12.40
N LYS A 32 1.60 9.20 13.06
CA LYS A 32 1.30 8.90 14.48
C LYS A 32 -0.19 8.69 14.81
N LYS A 33 -1.11 8.82 13.86
CA LYS A 33 -2.52 8.46 14.02
C LYS A 33 -2.72 7.00 13.63
N GLU A 34 -3.37 6.21 14.49
CA GLU A 34 -3.82 4.86 14.15
C GLU A 34 -4.95 4.94 13.13
N VAL A 35 -4.87 4.14 12.06
CA VAL A 35 -5.79 4.27 10.92
C VAL A 35 -6.50 2.98 10.55
N CYS A 36 -5.84 1.84 10.69
CA CYS A 36 -6.39 0.53 10.35
C CYS A 36 -5.53 -0.57 10.96
N LYS A 37 -5.95 -1.82 10.77
CA LYS A 37 -5.17 -3.01 11.11
C LYS A 37 -4.78 -3.73 9.82
N LEU A 38 -3.55 -4.23 9.76
CA LEU A 38 -3.05 -5.11 8.72
C LEU A 38 -2.67 -6.44 9.36
N ILE A 39 -3.57 -7.41 9.23
CA ILE A 39 -3.42 -8.75 9.81
C ILE A 39 -2.82 -9.67 8.75
N GLU A 40 -1.89 -10.52 9.14
CA GLU A 40 -1.34 -11.58 8.29
C GLU A 40 -1.89 -12.92 8.78
N ASN A 41 -2.84 -13.49 8.04
CA ASN A 41 -3.51 -14.72 8.46
C ASN A 41 -2.63 -15.95 8.21
N LYS A 42 -1.99 -15.98 7.04
CA LYS A 42 -1.01 -16.98 6.63
C LYS A 42 0.08 -16.25 5.85
N LYS A 43 1.21 -16.92 5.62
CA LYS A 43 2.35 -16.31 4.91
C LYS A 43 1.87 -15.68 3.60
N ASN A 44 2.21 -14.41 3.41
CA ASN A 44 1.86 -13.59 2.24
C ASN A 44 0.36 -13.27 2.06
N HIS A 45 -0.52 -13.70 2.97
CA HIS A 45 -1.96 -13.40 2.90
C HIS A 45 -2.35 -12.41 3.98
N TYR A 46 -2.85 -11.26 3.55
CA TYR A 46 -3.14 -10.12 4.39
C TYR A 46 -4.61 -9.74 4.37
N LYS A 47 -5.08 -9.26 5.52
CA LYS A 47 -6.39 -8.65 5.69
C LYS A 47 -6.24 -7.22 6.18
N LEU A 48 -6.84 -6.29 5.45
CA LEU A 48 -7.01 -4.92 5.88
C LEU A 48 -8.33 -4.81 6.65
N GLN A 49 -8.25 -4.35 7.89
CA GLN A 49 -9.43 -4.18 8.74
C GLN A 49 -9.53 -2.75 9.26
N SER A 50 -10.75 -2.31 9.56
CA SER A 50 -10.98 -1.11 10.37
C SER A 50 -10.38 -1.30 11.78
N LEU A 51 -10.24 -0.22 12.53
CA LEU A 51 -9.79 -0.29 13.93
C LEU A 51 -10.75 -1.11 14.81
N GLU A 52 -12.03 -1.14 14.44
CA GLU A 52 -13.08 -1.94 15.09
C GLU A 52 -13.02 -3.42 14.72
N GLY A 53 -12.21 -3.80 13.73
CA GLY A 53 -12.03 -5.20 13.29
C GLY A 53 -12.92 -5.63 12.13
N LYS A 54 -13.66 -4.71 11.49
CA LYS A 54 -14.40 -5.01 10.26
C LYS A 54 -13.41 -5.25 9.12
N GLU A 55 -13.50 -6.39 8.46
CA GLU A 55 -12.73 -6.69 7.25
C GLU A 55 -13.16 -5.80 6.10
N VAL A 56 -12.18 -5.22 5.40
CA VAL A 56 -12.41 -4.31 4.27
C VAL A 56 -11.74 -4.81 3.00
N LEU A 57 -10.58 -5.46 3.13
CA LEU A 57 -9.85 -5.97 1.97
C LEU A 57 -9.12 -7.27 2.34
N ASP A 58 -9.23 -8.27 1.48
CA ASP A 58 -8.48 -9.52 1.55
C ASP A 58 -7.56 -9.61 0.32
N PHE A 59 -6.26 -9.76 0.55
CA PHE A 59 -5.28 -9.78 -0.53
C PHE A 59 -4.04 -10.62 -0.22
N GLU A 60 -3.47 -11.19 -1.27
CA GLU A 60 -2.31 -12.07 -1.23
C GLU A 60 -1.17 -11.48 -2.06
N PHE A 61 0.07 -11.64 -1.58
CA PHE A 61 1.25 -11.38 -2.36
C PHE A 61 1.74 -12.67 -3.02
N GLU A 62 1.70 -12.70 -4.34
CA GLU A 62 2.12 -13.84 -5.15
C GLU A 62 3.34 -13.47 -6.00
N SER A 63 4.10 -14.49 -6.37
CA SER A 63 5.29 -14.39 -7.20
C SER A 63 5.25 -15.48 -8.27
N ASN A 64 5.38 -15.08 -9.52
CA ASN A 64 5.39 -15.99 -10.66
C ASN A 64 6.68 -15.81 -11.46
N THR A 65 7.29 -16.92 -11.86
CA THR A 65 8.39 -16.91 -12.83
C THR A 65 7.81 -17.08 -14.24
N ILE A 66 8.22 -16.20 -15.14
CA ILE A 66 7.87 -16.27 -16.57
C ILE A 66 9.17 -16.50 -17.34
N GLU A 67 9.18 -17.56 -18.14
CA GLU A 67 10.27 -17.83 -19.08
C GLU A 67 10.24 -16.79 -20.20
N THR A 68 11.36 -16.11 -20.42
CA THR A 68 11.51 -15.15 -21.53
C THR A 68 12.74 -15.52 -22.37
N LEU A 69 12.82 -14.94 -23.57
CA LEU A 69 14.00 -15.12 -24.45
C LEU A 69 15.30 -14.62 -23.81
N GLU A 70 15.21 -13.75 -22.80
CA GLU A 70 16.35 -13.20 -22.05
C GLU A 70 16.65 -14.00 -20.76
N GLY A 71 15.93 -15.10 -20.52
CA GLY A 71 15.98 -15.91 -19.30
C GLY A 71 14.74 -15.72 -18.42
N ASP A 72 14.70 -16.50 -17.34
CA ASP A 72 13.60 -16.50 -16.38
C ASP A 72 13.48 -15.16 -15.65
N LYS A 73 12.29 -14.56 -15.69
CA LYS A 73 11.96 -13.33 -14.97
C LYS A 73 10.92 -13.60 -13.90
N GLN A 74 11.22 -13.19 -12.67
CA GLN A 74 10.29 -13.25 -11.55
C GLN A 74 9.44 -11.97 -11.51
N PHE A 75 8.12 -12.14 -11.38
CA PHE A 75 7.13 -11.09 -11.29
C PHE A 75 6.35 -11.24 -9.99
N ASP A 76 6.40 -10.22 -9.16
CA ASP A 76 5.65 -10.18 -7.91
C ASP A 76 4.43 -9.27 -8.06
N PHE A 77 3.29 -9.67 -7.53
CA PHE A 77 2.05 -8.91 -7.64
C PHE A 77 1.13 -9.14 -6.44
N LEU A 78 0.14 -8.25 -6.28
CA LEU A 78 -0.96 -8.45 -5.33
C LEU A 78 -2.16 -9.03 -6.04
N LYS A 79 -2.77 -10.00 -5.40
CA LYS A 79 -4.01 -10.63 -5.79
C LYS A 79 -5.07 -10.31 -4.76
N PHE A 80 -6.17 -9.71 -5.20
CA PHE A 80 -7.30 -9.33 -4.36
C PHE A 80 -8.48 -10.24 -4.64
N LYS A 81 -9.28 -10.55 -3.62
CA LYS A 81 -10.50 -11.34 -3.76
C LYS A 81 -11.72 -10.54 -3.35
N ASN A 82 -12.74 -10.52 -4.19
CA ASN A 82 -14.05 -9.96 -3.86
C ASN A 82 -15.15 -10.82 -4.51
N ASN A 83 -16.07 -11.38 -3.70
CA ASN A 83 -17.23 -12.15 -4.15
C ASN A 83 -16.92 -13.11 -5.33
N GLU A 84 -15.96 -14.03 -5.14
CA GLU A 84 -15.48 -15.03 -6.11
C GLU A 84 -14.66 -14.49 -7.29
N GLN A 85 -14.66 -13.18 -7.53
CA GLN A 85 -13.81 -12.55 -8.53
C GLN A 85 -12.41 -12.31 -7.98
N VAL A 86 -11.42 -12.47 -8.86
CA VAL A 86 -10.00 -12.26 -8.56
C VAL A 86 -9.50 -11.07 -9.37
N TYR A 87 -8.87 -10.14 -8.66
CA TYR A 87 -8.28 -8.94 -9.24
C TYR A 87 -6.78 -8.94 -8.97
N TYR A 88 -6.00 -8.31 -9.84
CA TYR A 88 -4.55 -8.24 -9.71
C TYR A 88 -4.08 -6.79 -9.69
N SER A 89 -2.95 -6.53 -9.04
CA SER A 89 -2.31 -5.23 -9.15
C SER A 89 -1.67 -5.03 -10.52
N ASP A 90 -1.85 -3.85 -11.12
CA ASP A 90 -1.22 -3.48 -12.41
C ASP A 90 0.29 -3.21 -12.34
N TYR A 91 0.92 -3.42 -11.18
CA TYR A 91 2.31 -3.05 -10.93
C TYR A 91 3.13 -4.27 -10.53
N ASP A 92 4.28 -4.43 -11.19
CA ASP A 92 5.32 -5.36 -10.78
C ASP A 92 5.95 -4.90 -9.46
N LEU A 93 6.00 -5.82 -8.50
CA LEU A 93 6.52 -5.64 -7.16
C LEU A 93 7.85 -6.35 -6.95
N SER A 94 8.49 -6.92 -7.97
CA SER A 94 9.70 -7.75 -7.86
C SER A 94 10.91 -7.05 -7.21
N GLY A 95 10.91 -5.72 -7.16
CA GLY A 95 11.90 -4.94 -6.42
C GLY A 95 11.68 -4.88 -4.89
N ILE A 96 10.59 -5.45 -4.37
CA ILE A 96 10.15 -5.31 -2.98
C ILE A 96 10.62 -6.50 -2.14
N LYS A 97 11.66 -6.28 -1.31
CA LYS A 97 12.08 -7.27 -0.31
C LYS A 97 11.04 -7.43 0.81
N MET A 98 10.27 -8.52 0.76
CA MET A 98 9.22 -8.90 1.71
C MET A 98 9.76 -9.45 3.06
N SER A 99 10.56 -8.69 3.81
CA SER A 99 10.88 -9.03 5.22
C SER A 99 9.89 -8.36 6.19
N PHE A 100 10.19 -8.13 7.48
CA PHE A 100 9.42 -7.19 8.32
C PHE A 100 9.30 -5.78 7.69
N SER A 101 10.22 -5.43 6.77
CA SER A 101 10.10 -4.28 5.86
C SER A 101 8.97 -4.41 4.82
N GLY A 102 8.55 -5.64 4.51
CA GLY A 102 7.52 -6.04 3.55
C GLY A 102 6.15 -5.48 3.92
N LYS A 103 5.64 -5.71 5.14
CA LYS A 103 4.36 -5.14 5.60
C LYS A 103 4.32 -3.61 5.48
N LYS A 104 5.42 -2.94 5.85
CA LYS A 104 5.52 -1.48 5.71
C LYS A 104 5.53 -1.05 4.24
N THR A 105 6.13 -1.86 3.37
CA THR A 105 6.15 -1.60 1.93
C THR A 105 4.81 -1.87 1.28
N LEU A 106 4.08 -2.91 1.70
CA LEU A 106 2.68 -3.15 1.35
C LEU A 106 1.81 -1.95 1.71
N VAL A 107 1.89 -1.46 2.96
CA VAL A 107 1.13 -0.25 3.35
C VAL A 107 1.53 0.95 2.49
N ARG A 108 2.82 1.15 2.19
CA ARG A 108 3.25 2.24 1.30
C ARG A 108 2.71 2.08 -0.12
N TYR A 109 2.61 0.85 -0.62
CA TYR A 109 1.98 0.55 -1.90
C TYR A 109 0.50 0.91 -1.87
N LEU A 110 -0.22 0.48 -0.83
CA LEU A 110 -1.64 0.80 -0.63
C LEU A 110 -1.91 2.30 -0.51
N ILE A 111 -0.93 3.08 -0.03
CA ILE A 111 -1.00 4.54 0.03
C ILE A 111 -0.69 5.18 -1.33
N LYS A 112 0.42 4.79 -1.96
CA LYS A 112 1.01 5.54 -3.09
C LYS A 112 0.54 5.06 -4.46
N LYS A 113 0.23 3.77 -4.60
CA LYS A 113 -0.08 3.12 -5.88
C LYS A 113 -1.56 2.89 -6.02
N SER A 114 -2.19 2.14 -5.10
CA SER A 114 -3.62 1.87 -5.17
C SER A 114 -4.49 2.96 -4.53
N GLN A 115 -3.91 3.80 -3.65
CA GLN A 115 -4.63 4.86 -2.91
C GLN A 115 -5.77 4.34 -2.01
N PHE A 116 -5.75 3.05 -1.67
CA PHE A 116 -6.69 2.40 -0.74
C PHE A 116 -6.49 2.88 0.70
N LEU A 117 -5.33 3.46 1.00
CA LEU A 117 -5.05 4.13 2.27
C LEU A 117 -4.66 5.59 2.02
N ASN A 118 -5.08 6.47 2.91
CA ASN A 118 -4.66 7.87 2.95
C ASN A 118 -4.33 8.29 4.38
N LYS A 119 -4.03 9.57 4.61
CA LYS A 119 -3.70 10.11 5.94
C LYS A 119 -4.82 9.92 6.97
N ASP A 120 -6.06 9.81 6.51
CA ASP A 120 -7.27 9.74 7.33
C ASP A 120 -7.68 8.29 7.63
N GLY A 121 -7.32 7.37 6.73
CA GLY A 121 -7.36 5.92 6.93
C GLY A 121 -7.71 5.16 5.67
N ILE A 122 -8.66 4.24 5.76
CA ILE A 122 -9.12 3.44 4.62
C ILE A 122 -9.96 4.30 3.68
N ASN A 123 -9.63 4.25 2.40
CA ASN A 123 -10.35 4.94 1.34
C ASN A 123 -11.33 3.96 0.68
N TYR A 124 -12.53 3.83 1.28
CA TYR A 124 -13.56 2.90 0.81
C TYR A 124 -13.96 3.14 -0.64
N THR A 125 -14.14 4.40 -1.05
CA THR A 125 -14.48 4.74 -2.43
C THR A 125 -13.46 4.20 -3.44
N LYS A 126 -12.15 4.34 -3.15
CA LYS A 126 -11.11 3.79 -4.06
C LYS A 126 -11.09 2.27 -4.13
N ILE A 127 -11.50 1.60 -3.05
CA ILE A 127 -11.60 0.14 -3.02
C ILE A 127 -12.82 -0.31 -3.81
N GLU A 128 -13.96 0.37 -3.62
CA GLU A 128 -15.19 0.12 -4.37
C GLU A 128 -14.97 0.36 -5.87
N ASP A 129 -14.34 1.48 -6.25
CA ASP A 129 -13.97 1.79 -7.64
C ASP A 129 -13.09 0.69 -8.28
N PHE A 130 -12.22 0.05 -7.50
CA PHE A 130 -11.31 -0.99 -8.00
C PHE A 130 -12.03 -2.32 -8.27
N PHE A 131 -13.14 -2.57 -7.59
CA PHE A 131 -13.92 -3.82 -7.70
C PHE A 131 -15.24 -3.67 -8.46
N SER A 132 -15.54 -2.48 -8.97
CA SER A 132 -16.73 -2.21 -9.79
C SER A 132 -16.46 -2.49 -11.26
#